data_AF-L7MLK8-F1
#
_entry.id   AF-L7MLK8-F1
#
_cell.length_a   1.000
_cell.length_b   1.000
_cell.length_c   1.000
_cell.angle_alpha   90.00
_cell.angle_beta   90.00
_cell.angle_gamma   90.00
#
_symmetry.space_group_name_H-M   'P 1'
#
loop_
_entity.id
_entity.type
_entity.pdbx_description
1 polymer ?
#
loop_
_entity_poly.entity_id
_entity_poly.type
_entity_poly.pdbx_seq_one_letter_code
_entity_poly.pdbx_strand_id
1 'polypeptide(L)'
;TVAAQCGQALLHREASPVHCLDARLCGIKPPLCFRLQRSLSLRKYWKAVEWQQWLLWFSVPCLNGILPTEYFKHYTLLVKGVSLLLMDSVSTTDVRVIASLLAKFVVGVQFLYGEKEMTFNVHQLLHLPKSATLQGPLWSHSCFAFESNIGHVKELVTSAKGVPIQIVERLLMASAFSGLKASTLPQTREFLSKGNDSRCQAVVSMIGKPQKVTQPLFNLLENHIGSVIMSRIVEHNKVSVSRYVFHSKHSKRPNKTDCTTAILTSGECVIIGHIVGFKDITG
;
A
#
# COMPACT_ATOMS: atom_id res chain seq x y z
N THR A 1 4.06 9.70 13.95
CA THR A 1 5.02 10.14 14.98
C THR A 1 5.15 9.12 16.10
N VAL A 2 4.06 8.66 16.73
CA VAL A 2 4.08 7.59 17.76
C VAL A 2 4.62 6.25 17.24
N ALA A 3 4.10 5.73 16.12
CA ALA A 3 4.57 4.47 15.54
C ALA A 3 6.05 4.49 15.13
N ALA A 4 6.55 5.67 14.74
CA ALA A 4 7.95 5.89 14.41
C ALA A 4 8.84 5.93 15.68
N GLN A 5 8.35 6.54 16.76
CA GLN A 5 9.04 6.63 18.04
C GLN A 5 9.06 5.28 18.79
N CYS A 6 7.91 4.61 18.92
CA CYS A 6 7.85 3.27 19.53
C CYS A 6 8.63 2.24 18.69
N GLY A 7 8.57 2.34 17.36
CA GLY A 7 9.40 1.53 16.48
C GLY A 7 10.90 1.80 16.66
N GLN A 8 11.31 3.04 16.90
CA GLN A 8 12.71 3.38 17.19
C GLN A 8 13.18 2.84 18.54
N ALA A 9 12.41 3.02 19.61
CA ALA A 9 12.75 2.54 20.96
C ALA A 9 12.93 1.01 21.01
N LEU A 10 12.07 0.28 20.27
CA LEU A 10 12.13 -1.18 20.16
C LEU A 10 13.34 -1.71 19.36
N LEU A 11 13.90 -0.92 18.45
CA LEU A 11 14.95 -1.35 17.52
C LEU A 11 16.38 -0.93 17.95
N HIS A 12 16.52 -0.16 19.03
CA HIS A 12 17.81 0.41 19.44
C HIS A 12 18.67 -0.50 20.33
N ARG A 13 18.17 -1.65 20.82
CA ARG A 13 18.87 -2.43 21.84
C ARG A 13 19.75 -3.59 21.35
N GLU A 14 19.60 -4.10 20.12
CA GLU A 14 20.51 -5.13 19.58
C GLU A 14 20.65 -5.02 18.04
N ALA A 15 21.86 -5.19 17.50
CA ALA A 15 22.14 -5.03 16.07
C ALA A 15 21.72 -6.24 15.21
N SER A 16 21.67 -7.44 15.79
CA SER A 16 21.36 -8.71 15.09
C SER A 16 19.86 -8.87 14.69
N PRO A 17 18.88 -8.47 15.52
CA PRO A 17 17.46 -8.58 15.18
C PRO A 17 17.02 -7.69 14.02
N VAL A 18 17.65 -6.52 13.84
CA VAL A 18 17.24 -5.51 12.85
C VAL A 18 17.47 -6.01 11.43
N HIS A 19 18.57 -6.73 11.17
CA HIS A 19 18.83 -7.32 9.85
C HIS A 19 17.80 -8.40 9.51
N CYS A 20 17.47 -9.28 10.47
CA CYS A 20 16.45 -10.31 10.27
C CYS A 20 15.06 -9.70 10.01
N LEU A 21 14.73 -8.62 10.73
CA LEU A 21 13.49 -7.88 10.55
C LEU A 21 13.42 -7.20 9.17
N ASP A 22 14.53 -6.58 8.75
CA ASP A 22 14.62 -5.90 7.46
C ASP A 22 14.54 -6.89 6.29
N ALA A 23 15.22 -8.03 6.40
CA ALA A 23 15.12 -9.12 5.43
C ALA A 23 13.68 -9.64 5.32
N ARG A 24 12.98 -9.80 6.46
CA ARG A 24 11.58 -10.23 6.49
C ARG A 24 10.66 -9.19 5.84
N LEU A 25 10.78 -7.91 6.21
CA LEU A 25 10.03 -6.82 5.59
C LEU A 25 10.28 -6.75 4.07
N CYS A 26 11.54 -6.87 3.67
CA CYS A 26 11.93 -6.81 2.27
C CYS A 26 11.54 -8.07 1.48
N GLY A 27 11.30 -9.19 2.15
CA GLY A 27 10.77 -10.41 1.52
C GLY A 27 9.28 -10.36 1.23
N ILE A 28 8.52 -9.46 1.87
CA ILE A 28 7.07 -9.38 1.69
C ILE A 28 6.73 -8.74 0.34
N LYS A 29 5.84 -9.42 -0.40
CA LYS A 29 5.24 -8.99 -1.66
C LYS A 29 3.76 -8.68 -1.42
N PRO A 30 3.42 -7.44 -1.01
CA PRO A 30 2.04 -7.11 -0.67
C PRO A 30 1.19 -6.93 -1.94
N PRO A 31 -0.15 -7.02 -1.86
CA PRO A 31 -1.06 -6.70 -2.97
C PRO A 31 -0.89 -5.27 -3.51
N LEU A 32 -1.40 -5.02 -4.71
CA LEU A 32 -1.25 -3.76 -5.46
C LEU A 32 -1.75 -2.50 -4.72
N CYS A 33 -2.66 -2.66 -3.75
CA CYS A 33 -3.15 -1.57 -2.90
C CYS A 33 -2.13 -1.06 -1.88
N PHE A 34 -1.03 -1.79 -1.66
CA PHE A 34 0.03 -1.39 -0.75
C PHE A 34 1.26 -0.89 -1.48
N ARG A 35 1.92 0.09 -0.87
CA ARG A 35 3.23 0.51 -1.31
C ARG A 35 4.25 -0.51 -0.82
N LEU A 36 5.19 -0.88 -1.69
CA LEU A 36 6.33 -1.69 -1.27
C LEU A 36 7.12 -0.94 -0.19
N GLN A 37 7.27 -1.60 0.96
CA GLN A 37 8.04 -1.04 2.06
C GLN A 37 9.52 -1.03 1.71
N ARG A 38 10.13 0.13 1.88
CA ARG A 38 11.59 0.30 1.82
C ARG A 38 12.23 -0.37 3.04
N SER A 39 13.55 -0.57 2.98
CA SER A 39 14.30 -1.08 4.11
C SER A 39 14.10 -0.22 5.37
N LEU A 40 14.08 -0.87 6.53
CA LEU A 40 14.09 -0.26 7.86
C LEU A 40 15.33 0.61 8.11
N SER A 41 16.41 0.37 7.37
CA SER A 41 17.60 1.24 7.36
C SER A 41 17.27 2.64 6.83
N LEU A 42 16.27 2.75 5.95
CA LEU A 42 15.79 4.01 5.38
C LEU A 42 14.59 4.60 6.12
N ARG A 43 14.23 4.07 7.30
CA ARG A 43 13.03 4.49 8.06
C ARG A 43 12.96 5.98 8.36
N LYS A 44 14.12 6.64 8.50
CA LYS A 44 14.22 8.10 8.66
C LYS A 44 13.56 8.88 7.50
N TYR A 45 13.53 8.29 6.32
CA TYR A 45 12.99 8.90 5.09
C TYR A 45 11.62 8.36 4.71
N TRP A 46 11.01 7.50 5.54
CA TRP A 46 9.67 6.97 5.30
C TRP A 46 8.62 8.08 5.38
N LYS A 47 7.72 8.11 4.39
CA LYS A 47 6.55 8.98 4.43
C LYS A 47 5.55 8.46 5.47
N ALA A 48 4.60 9.30 5.85
CA ALA A 48 3.59 8.92 6.83
C ALA A 48 2.77 7.69 6.40
N VAL A 49 2.45 7.55 5.11
CA VAL A 49 1.78 6.36 4.56
C VAL A 49 2.60 5.07 4.72
N GLU A 50 3.93 5.14 4.66
CA GLU A 50 4.80 3.98 4.89
C GLU A 50 4.78 3.59 6.37
N TRP A 51 4.83 4.58 7.27
CA TRP A 51 4.68 4.34 8.71
C TRP A 51 3.33 3.75 9.09
N GLN A 52 2.25 4.23 8.47
CA GLN A 52 0.91 3.68 8.66
C GLN A 52 0.84 2.23 8.18
N GLN A 53 1.36 1.95 6.99
CA GLN A 53 1.40 0.61 6.42
C GLN A 53 2.24 -0.34 7.28
N TRP A 54 3.41 0.11 7.73
CA TRP A 54 4.24 -0.63 8.68
C TRP A 54 3.44 -1.00 9.92
N LEU A 55 2.84 -0.02 10.60
CA LEU A 55 2.10 -0.25 11.83
C LEU A 55 0.96 -1.28 11.64
N LEU A 56 0.15 -1.10 10.60
CA LEU A 56 -1.10 -1.86 10.46
C LEU A 56 -0.92 -3.25 9.83
N TRP A 57 0.04 -3.41 8.91
CA TRP A 57 0.09 -4.58 8.04
C TRP A 57 1.39 -5.37 8.14
N PHE A 58 2.52 -4.69 8.29
CA PHE A 58 3.83 -5.35 8.20
C PHE A 58 4.46 -5.63 9.57
N SER A 59 4.26 -4.76 10.55
CA SER A 59 4.98 -4.79 11.83
C SER A 59 4.74 -6.08 12.61
N VAL A 60 3.47 -6.50 12.79
CA VAL A 60 3.12 -7.71 13.55
C VAL A 60 3.74 -8.99 12.95
N PRO A 61 3.54 -9.32 11.67
CA PRO A 61 4.19 -10.50 11.09
C PRO A 61 5.72 -10.36 11.05
N CYS A 62 6.24 -9.13 10.91
CA CYS A 62 7.68 -8.91 10.92
C CYS A 62 8.29 -9.16 12.31
N LEU A 63 7.67 -8.65 13.38
CA LEU A 63 8.18 -8.72 14.76
C LEU A 63 7.95 -10.07 15.44
N ASN A 64 6.99 -10.86 14.97
CA ASN A 64 6.66 -12.16 15.57
C ASN A 64 7.88 -13.11 15.59
N GLY A 65 8.22 -13.64 16.76
CA GLY A 65 9.38 -14.51 16.95
C GLY A 65 10.76 -13.82 16.83
N ILE A 66 10.79 -12.50 16.67
CA ILE A 66 12.02 -11.68 16.76
C ILE A 66 12.02 -10.89 18.07
N LEU A 67 10.89 -10.27 18.40
CA LEU A 67 10.74 -9.46 19.60
C LEU A 67 10.37 -10.35 20.80
N PRO A 68 10.91 -10.11 22.02
CA PRO A 68 10.51 -10.89 23.19
C PRO A 68 9.00 -10.78 23.45
N THR A 69 8.43 -11.86 23.98
CA THR A 69 6.97 -12.06 24.07
C THR A 69 6.23 -10.90 24.76
N GLU A 70 6.81 -10.34 25.83
CA GLU A 70 6.21 -9.22 26.56
C GLU A 70 6.10 -7.95 25.70
N TYR A 71 7.19 -7.59 25.00
CA TYR A 71 7.25 -6.45 24.12
C TYR A 71 6.38 -6.63 22.89
N PHE A 72 6.30 -7.84 22.35
CA PHE A 72 5.42 -8.17 21.23
C PHE A 72 3.95 -8.03 21.62
N LYS A 73 3.52 -8.64 22.73
CA LYS A 73 2.15 -8.50 23.26
C LYS A 73 1.81 -7.04 23.50
N HIS A 74 2.72 -6.30 24.15
CA HIS A 74 2.55 -4.88 24.39
C HIS A 74 2.38 -4.08 23.07
N TYR A 75 3.26 -4.28 22.09
CA TYR A 75 3.19 -3.61 20.80
C TYR A 75 1.87 -3.87 20.06
N THR A 76 1.34 -5.10 20.13
CA THR A 76 0.07 -5.44 19.49
C THR A 76 -1.14 -4.69 20.07
N LEU A 77 -1.07 -4.18 21.30
CA LEU A 77 -2.12 -3.32 21.87
C LEU A 77 -2.26 -2.02 21.06
N LEU A 78 -1.15 -1.40 20.69
CA LEU A 78 -1.14 -0.20 19.85
C LEU A 78 -1.68 -0.51 18.46
N VAL A 79 -1.20 -1.57 17.82
CA VAL A 79 -1.66 -1.97 16.48
C VAL A 79 -3.16 -2.20 16.48
N LYS A 80 -3.67 -2.96 17.46
CA LYS A 80 -5.11 -3.23 17.59
C LYS A 80 -5.90 -1.95 17.85
N GLY A 81 -5.48 -1.12 18.80
CA GLY A 81 -6.16 0.14 19.13
C GLY A 81 -6.25 1.09 17.92
N VAL A 82 -5.16 1.26 17.19
CA VAL A 82 -5.13 2.12 15.98
C VAL A 82 -5.93 1.49 14.83
N SER A 83 -5.90 0.17 14.66
CA SER A 83 -6.69 -0.50 13.61
C SER A 83 -8.20 -0.30 13.80
N LEU A 84 -8.69 -0.41 15.05
CA LEU A 84 -10.10 -0.17 15.38
C LEU A 84 -10.49 1.29 15.14
N LEU A 85 -9.61 2.24 15.47
CA LEU A 85 -9.84 3.67 15.20
C LEU A 85 -9.94 4.00 13.70
N LEU A 86 -9.45 3.13 12.82
CA LEU A 86 -9.43 3.31 11.37
C LEU A 86 -10.51 2.51 10.64
N MET A 87 -11.41 1.83 11.36
CA MET A 87 -12.56 1.17 10.74
C MET A 87 -13.48 2.18 10.04
N ASP A 88 -14.30 1.70 9.11
CA ASP A 88 -15.30 2.54 8.40
C ASP A 88 -16.34 3.12 9.37
N SER A 89 -16.63 2.42 10.45
CA SER A 89 -17.44 2.90 11.56
C SER A 89 -16.84 2.45 12.90
N VAL A 90 -16.98 3.30 13.92
CA VAL A 90 -16.49 3.03 15.27
C VAL A 90 -17.66 3.19 16.24
N SER A 91 -18.13 2.08 16.82
CA SER A 91 -19.22 2.09 17.78
C SER A 91 -18.77 2.58 19.16
N THR A 92 -19.71 2.90 20.04
CA THR A 92 -19.41 3.25 21.45
C THR A 92 -18.75 2.10 22.20
N THR A 93 -19.09 0.85 21.86
CA THR A 93 -18.43 -0.34 22.40
C THR A 93 -16.98 -0.42 21.94
N ASP A 94 -16.72 -0.16 20.65
CA ASP A 94 -15.36 -0.14 20.10
C ASP A 94 -14.52 0.94 20.79
N VAL A 95 -15.06 2.13 21.01
CA VAL A 95 -14.38 3.22 21.74
C VAL A 95 -13.91 2.77 23.12
N ARG A 96 -14.76 2.04 23.87
CA ARG A 96 -14.38 1.52 25.20
C ARG A 96 -13.22 0.51 25.10
N VAL A 97 -13.26 -0.36 24.09
CA VAL A 97 -12.17 -1.32 23.84
C VAL A 97 -10.89 -0.59 23.45
N ILE A 98 -10.96 0.38 22.53
CA ILE A 98 -9.82 1.20 22.10
C ILE A 98 -9.21 1.94 23.30
N ALA A 99 -10.04 2.58 24.14
CA ALA A 99 -9.57 3.29 25.32
C ALA A 99 -8.81 2.36 26.27
N SER A 100 -9.33 1.15 26.52
CA SER A 100 -8.63 0.15 27.33
C SER A 100 -7.29 -0.27 26.71
N LEU A 101 -7.26 -0.53 25.40
CA LEU A 101 -6.05 -0.95 24.68
C LEU A 101 -4.97 0.14 24.72
N LEU A 102 -5.33 1.38 24.40
CA LEU A 102 -4.38 2.49 24.37
C LEU A 102 -3.92 2.91 25.77
N ALA A 103 -4.79 2.85 26.78
CA ALA A 103 -4.38 3.08 28.17
C ALA A 103 -3.37 2.04 28.65
N LYS A 104 -3.63 0.75 28.39
CA LYS A 104 -2.68 -0.33 28.71
C LYS A 104 -1.34 -0.16 27.99
N PHE A 105 -1.38 0.26 26.72
CA PHE A 105 -0.16 0.57 25.97
C PHE A 105 0.61 1.73 26.60
N VAL A 106 -0.05 2.86 26.89
CA VAL A 106 0.62 4.04 27.47
C VAL A 106 1.25 3.73 28.83
N VAL A 107 0.53 3.01 29.70
CA VAL A 107 1.07 2.57 30.99
C VAL A 107 2.26 1.62 30.79
N GLY A 108 2.12 0.65 29.89
CA GLY A 108 3.19 -0.30 29.58
C GLY A 108 4.44 0.35 29.00
N VAL A 109 4.34 1.51 28.35
CA VAL A 109 5.52 2.20 27.81
C VAL A 109 6.53 2.55 28.91
N GLN A 110 6.06 3.11 30.02
CA GLN A 110 6.93 3.48 31.14
C GLN A 110 7.64 2.25 31.73
N PHE A 111 6.93 1.15 31.94
CA PHE A 111 7.49 -0.03 32.58
C PHE A 111 8.42 -0.83 31.67
N LEU A 112 8.12 -0.93 30.37
CA LEU A 112 8.87 -1.76 29.44
C LEU A 112 10.04 -1.03 28.76
N TYR A 113 9.91 0.28 28.52
CA TYR A 113 10.92 1.06 27.81
C TYR A 113 11.58 2.14 28.69
N GLY A 114 10.95 2.49 29.81
CA GLY A 114 11.44 3.49 30.75
C GLY A 114 10.74 4.84 30.61
N GLU A 115 10.86 5.67 31.65
CA GLU A 115 10.20 6.97 31.75
C GLU A 115 10.58 7.95 30.63
N LYS A 116 11.81 7.88 30.11
CA LYS A 116 12.28 8.72 29.00
C LYS A 116 11.46 8.54 27.72
N GLU A 117 10.82 7.38 27.55
CA GLU A 117 10.00 7.08 26.38
C GLU A 117 8.54 7.55 26.53
N MET A 118 8.15 8.06 27.71
CA MET A 118 6.84 8.67 27.97
C MET A 118 6.74 10.08 27.36
N THR A 119 6.89 10.15 26.05
CA THR A 119 6.83 11.40 25.30
C THR A 119 5.40 11.93 25.21
N PHE A 120 5.27 13.22 24.87
CA PHE A 120 3.99 13.85 24.58
C PHE A 120 3.16 13.03 23.57
N ASN A 121 3.77 12.53 22.50
CA ASN A 121 3.09 11.74 21.48
C ASN A 121 2.50 10.44 22.04
N VAL A 122 3.20 9.78 22.97
CA VAL A 122 2.66 8.58 23.66
C VAL A 122 1.46 8.98 24.50
N HIS A 123 1.53 10.08 25.25
CA HIS A 123 0.38 10.58 26.02
C HIS A 123 -0.84 10.91 25.14
N GLN A 124 -0.63 11.48 23.95
CA GLN A 124 -1.72 11.82 23.02
C GLN A 124 -2.58 10.62 22.62
N LEU A 125 -2.08 9.38 22.73
CA LEU A 125 -2.86 8.17 22.47
C LEU A 125 -4.08 8.03 23.38
N LEU A 126 -4.01 8.53 24.62
CA LEU A 126 -5.12 8.48 25.58
C LEU A 126 -6.34 9.30 25.12
N HIS A 127 -6.12 10.29 24.26
CA HIS A 127 -7.16 11.22 23.81
C HIS A 127 -7.82 10.77 22.49
N LEU A 128 -7.20 9.85 21.75
CA LEU A 128 -7.75 9.35 20.48
C LEU A 128 -9.15 8.72 20.58
N PRO A 129 -9.52 7.94 21.62
CA PRO A 129 -10.88 7.43 21.77
C PRO A 129 -11.93 8.56 21.88
N LYS A 130 -11.58 9.66 22.57
CA LYS A 130 -12.45 10.82 22.71
C LYS A 130 -12.61 11.55 21.38
N SER A 131 -11.52 11.74 20.63
CA SER A 131 -11.58 12.27 19.26
C SER A 131 -12.47 11.41 18.38
N ALA A 132 -12.36 10.08 18.46
CA ALA A 132 -13.19 9.17 17.67
C ALA A 132 -14.68 9.26 18.02
N THR A 133 -15.00 9.45 19.30
CA THR A 133 -16.38 9.67 19.76
C THR A 133 -16.98 10.96 19.20
N LEU A 134 -16.18 12.02 19.08
CA LEU A 134 -16.65 13.34 18.68
C LEU A 134 -16.67 13.55 17.17
N GLN A 135 -15.71 12.96 16.45
CA GLN A 135 -15.43 13.28 15.05
C GLN A 135 -15.51 12.05 14.12
N GLY A 136 -15.75 10.87 14.68
CA GLY A 136 -15.75 9.60 13.95
C GLY A 136 -14.35 9.01 13.76
N PRO A 137 -14.21 8.01 12.87
CA PRO A 137 -12.94 7.30 12.66
C PRO A 137 -11.76 8.23 12.37
N LEU A 138 -10.53 7.81 12.71
CA LEU A 138 -9.32 8.63 12.54
C LEU A 138 -9.13 9.16 11.10
N TRP A 139 -9.56 8.41 10.09
CA TRP A 139 -9.40 8.81 8.70
C TRP A 139 -10.27 10.03 8.33
N SER A 140 -11.38 10.28 9.03
CA SER A 140 -12.30 11.38 8.71
C SER A 140 -11.76 12.75 9.13
N HIS A 141 -10.87 12.81 10.11
CA HIS A 141 -10.25 14.04 10.63
C HIS A 141 -8.72 14.04 10.54
N SER A 142 -8.15 13.10 9.78
CA SER A 142 -6.70 13.08 9.53
C SER A 142 -6.26 14.22 8.60
N CYS A 143 -5.09 14.78 8.88
CA CYS A 143 -4.49 15.80 8.01
C CYS A 143 -3.90 15.23 6.70
N PHE A 144 -3.94 13.92 6.46
CA PHE A 144 -3.30 13.32 5.28
C PHE A 144 -3.87 13.81 3.96
N ALA A 145 -5.19 13.97 3.86
CA ALA A 145 -5.81 14.50 2.66
C ALA A 145 -5.36 15.95 2.40
N PHE A 146 -5.26 16.76 3.45
CA PHE A 146 -4.81 18.15 3.37
C PHE A 146 -3.33 18.24 2.97
N GLU A 147 -2.44 17.50 3.62
CA GLU A 147 -1.01 17.47 3.28
C GLU A 147 -0.77 17.01 1.84
N SER A 148 -1.51 15.99 1.39
CA SER A 148 -1.43 15.52 0.01
C SER A 148 -1.91 16.60 -0.98
N ASN A 149 -3.01 17.28 -0.67
CA ASN A 149 -3.56 18.33 -1.53
C ASN A 149 -2.69 19.58 -1.55
N ILE A 150 -2.05 19.94 -0.44
CA ILE A 150 -1.06 21.02 -0.40
C ILE A 150 0.11 20.69 -1.35
N GLY A 151 0.51 19.42 -1.42
CA GLY A 151 1.48 18.94 -2.41
C GLY A 151 1.04 19.24 -3.84
N HIS A 152 -0.19 18.86 -4.21
CA HIS A 152 -0.75 19.14 -5.54
C HIS A 152 -0.86 20.66 -5.81
N VAL A 153 -1.30 21.46 -4.84
CA VAL A 153 -1.38 22.92 -4.98
C VAL A 153 0.00 23.52 -5.24
N LYS A 154 1.05 22.98 -4.60
CA LYS A 154 2.43 23.42 -4.83
C LYS A 154 2.90 23.12 -6.25
N GLU A 155 2.49 22.00 -6.84
CA GLU A 155 2.79 21.64 -8.23
C GLU A 155 2.12 22.59 -9.25
N LEU A 156 1.05 23.29 -8.85
CA LEU A 156 0.42 24.34 -9.66
C LEU A 156 1.25 25.63 -9.71
N VAL A 157 2.32 25.76 -8.95
CA VAL A 157 3.16 26.95 -8.95
C VAL A 157 4.42 26.69 -9.79
N THR A 158 4.57 27.41 -10.90
CA THR A 158 5.76 27.30 -11.77
C THR A 158 6.70 28.49 -11.68
N SER A 159 6.26 29.60 -11.10
CA SER A 159 7.06 30.82 -10.95
C SER A 159 6.72 31.53 -9.65
N ALA A 160 7.70 32.27 -9.10
CA ALA A 160 7.51 33.11 -7.92
C ALA A 160 6.58 34.32 -8.18
N LYS A 161 6.37 34.70 -9.45
CA LYS A 161 5.51 35.84 -9.81
C LYS A 161 4.06 35.41 -9.88
N GLY A 162 3.18 36.05 -9.11
CA GLY A 162 1.74 35.82 -9.19
C GLY A 162 1.33 34.40 -8.76
N VAL A 163 1.86 33.92 -7.64
CA VAL A 163 1.52 32.58 -7.11
C VAL A 163 0.01 32.37 -6.94
N PRO A 164 -0.76 33.31 -6.33
CA PRO A 164 -2.20 33.10 -6.17
C PRO A 164 -2.94 32.97 -7.51
N ILE A 165 -2.58 33.80 -8.50
CA ILE A 165 -3.26 33.78 -9.81
C ILE A 165 -2.94 32.48 -10.57
N GLN A 166 -1.70 31.99 -10.53
CA GLN A 166 -1.33 30.69 -11.13
C GLN A 166 -2.15 29.54 -10.55
N ILE A 167 -2.35 29.52 -9.23
CA ILE A 167 -3.14 28.48 -8.55
C ILE A 167 -4.59 28.57 -9.00
N VAL A 168 -5.19 29.76 -8.93
CA VAL A 168 -6.61 29.98 -9.30
C VAL A 168 -6.86 29.61 -10.77
N GLU A 169 -6.07 30.13 -11.70
CA GLU A 169 -6.22 29.85 -13.13
C GLU A 169 -6.14 28.36 -13.45
N ARG A 170 -5.19 27.64 -12.85
CA ARG A 170 -5.02 26.20 -13.11
C ARG A 170 -6.12 25.35 -12.51
N LEU A 171 -6.60 25.70 -11.32
CA LEU A 171 -7.76 25.03 -10.73
C LEU A 171 -9.02 25.27 -11.56
N LEU A 172 -9.24 26.50 -12.04
CA LEU A 172 -10.35 26.83 -12.93
C LEU A 172 -10.25 26.11 -14.27
N MET A 173 -9.05 26.05 -14.87
CA MET A 173 -8.83 25.28 -16.10
C MET A 173 -9.12 23.79 -15.90
N ALA A 174 -8.65 23.19 -14.79
CA ALA A 174 -8.88 21.78 -14.47
C ALA A 174 -10.37 21.47 -14.24
N SER A 175 -11.11 22.35 -13.55
CA SER A 175 -12.54 22.17 -13.30
C SER A 175 -13.37 22.36 -14.58
N ALA A 176 -13.03 23.36 -15.40
CA ALA A 176 -13.70 23.63 -16.67
C ALA A 176 -13.41 22.56 -17.73
N PHE A 177 -12.27 21.87 -17.67
CA PHE A 177 -11.84 20.90 -18.68
C PHE A 177 -12.89 19.80 -18.93
N SER A 178 -13.53 19.28 -17.88
CA SER A 178 -14.54 18.23 -18.02
C SER A 178 -15.76 18.71 -18.82
N GLY A 179 -16.23 19.93 -18.56
CA GLY A 179 -17.33 20.55 -19.30
C GLY A 179 -16.93 20.91 -20.73
N LEU A 180 -15.75 21.49 -20.92
CA LEU A 180 -15.22 21.81 -22.24
C LEU A 180 -15.05 20.56 -23.11
N LYS A 181 -14.53 19.46 -22.53
CA LYS A 181 -14.40 18.16 -23.20
C LYS A 181 -15.76 17.63 -23.68
N ALA A 182 -16.82 17.79 -22.88
CA ALA A 182 -18.17 17.40 -23.26
C ALA A 182 -18.72 18.24 -24.43
N SER A 183 -18.39 19.53 -24.49
CA SER A 183 -18.83 20.43 -25.57
C SER A 183 -18.00 20.35 -26.86
N THR A 184 -16.93 19.54 -26.89
CA THR A 184 -16.10 19.39 -28.10
C THR A 184 -16.75 18.53 -29.19
N LEU A 185 -16.33 18.78 -30.43
CA LEU A 185 -16.67 17.98 -31.60
C LEU A 185 -16.28 16.50 -31.40
N PRO A 186 -16.99 15.54 -32.02
CA PRO A 186 -16.72 14.11 -31.88
C PRO A 186 -15.26 13.73 -32.18
N GLN A 187 -14.67 14.31 -33.22
CA GLN A 187 -13.28 14.07 -33.63
C GLN A 187 -12.28 14.52 -32.55
N THR A 188 -12.52 15.68 -31.93
CA THR A 188 -11.71 16.21 -30.84
C THR A 188 -11.90 15.38 -29.57
N ARG A 189 -13.13 14.93 -29.29
CA ARG A 189 -13.42 14.04 -28.16
C ARG A 189 -12.67 12.72 -28.29
N GLU A 190 -12.64 12.15 -29.50
CA GLU A 190 -11.91 10.92 -29.82
C GLU A 190 -10.39 11.09 -29.67
N PHE A 191 -9.83 12.22 -30.12
CA PHE A 191 -8.44 12.56 -29.90
C PHE A 191 -8.09 12.70 -28.41
N LEU A 192 -8.95 13.38 -27.64
CA LEU A 192 -8.77 13.58 -26.20
C LEU A 192 -8.96 12.29 -25.38
N SER A 193 -9.70 11.29 -25.87
CA SER A 193 -9.74 9.96 -25.24
C SER A 193 -8.45 9.18 -25.44
N LYS A 194 -7.79 9.33 -26.60
CA LYS A 194 -6.53 8.61 -26.92
C LYS A 194 -5.37 8.95 -25.99
N GLY A 195 -5.37 10.15 -25.38
CA GLY A 195 -4.34 10.60 -24.44
C GLY A 195 -4.34 9.93 -23.06
N ASN A 196 -5.47 9.36 -22.62
CA ASN A 196 -5.58 8.64 -21.35
C ASN A 196 -5.75 7.11 -21.51
N ASP A 197 -6.09 6.63 -22.71
CA ASP A 197 -6.41 5.22 -22.97
C ASP A 197 -5.27 4.35 -23.50
N SER A 198 -4.05 4.88 -23.67
CA SER A 198 -2.90 4.05 -24.04
C SER A 198 -2.51 3.01 -22.97
N ARG A 199 -3.15 3.03 -21.78
CA ARG A 199 -3.10 1.95 -20.79
C ARG A 199 -4.32 1.01 -20.79
N CYS A 200 -5.36 1.30 -21.56
CA CYS A 200 -6.67 0.63 -21.44
C CYS A 200 -7.09 -0.20 -22.67
N GLN A 201 -6.36 -0.15 -23.79
CA GLN A 201 -6.83 -0.83 -25.02
C GLN A 201 -6.52 -2.33 -25.09
N ALA A 202 -5.56 -2.83 -24.31
CA ALA A 202 -5.37 -4.27 -24.14
C ALA A 202 -6.01 -4.71 -22.82
N VAL A 203 -7.11 -5.48 -22.89
CA VAL A 203 -7.73 -6.10 -21.70
C VAL A 203 -6.69 -6.92 -20.92
N VAL A 204 -5.75 -7.54 -21.65
CA VAL A 204 -4.59 -8.26 -21.14
C VAL A 204 -3.37 -7.99 -22.03
N SER A 205 -2.23 -7.59 -21.46
CA SER A 205 -0.95 -7.40 -22.16
C SER A 205 0.17 -8.08 -21.41
N MET A 206 0.90 -8.98 -22.08
CA MET A 206 2.03 -9.69 -21.49
C MET A 206 3.26 -8.79 -21.47
N ILE A 207 3.89 -8.62 -20.29
CA ILE A 207 4.99 -7.67 -20.10
C ILE A 207 6.30 -8.42 -19.85
N GLY A 208 7.35 -8.00 -20.57
CA GLY A 208 8.71 -8.48 -20.42
C GLY A 208 9.10 -9.57 -21.42
N LYS A 209 10.37 -10.00 -21.36
CA LYS A 209 10.89 -11.03 -22.28
C LYS A 209 10.22 -12.38 -22.01
N PRO A 210 9.64 -13.04 -23.03
CA PRO A 210 9.08 -14.37 -22.88
C PRO A 210 10.17 -15.39 -22.53
N GLN A 211 9.86 -16.28 -21.59
CA GLN A 211 10.72 -17.36 -21.14
C GLN A 211 10.16 -18.71 -21.64
N LYS A 212 11.05 -19.70 -21.78
CA LYS A 212 10.62 -21.07 -22.08
C LYS A 212 9.92 -21.65 -20.86
N VAL A 213 8.75 -22.24 -21.09
CA VAL A 213 8.01 -22.99 -20.07
C VAL A 213 8.83 -24.19 -19.61
N THR A 214 8.87 -24.43 -18.30
CA THR A 214 9.54 -25.62 -17.74
C THR A 214 8.74 -26.89 -18.03
N GLN A 215 9.41 -28.04 -18.15
CA GLN A 215 8.75 -29.31 -18.49
C GLN A 215 7.60 -29.69 -17.52
N PRO A 216 7.72 -29.53 -16.19
CA PRO A 216 6.63 -29.83 -15.28
C PRO A 216 5.40 -28.93 -15.49
N LEU A 217 5.62 -27.65 -15.77
CA LEU A 217 4.55 -26.70 -16.05
C LEU A 217 3.87 -27.01 -17.39
N PHE A 218 4.65 -27.41 -18.40
CA PHE A 218 4.11 -27.83 -19.70
C PHE A 218 3.15 -29.02 -19.55
N ASN A 219 3.57 -30.07 -18.83
CA ASN A 219 2.74 -31.24 -18.59
C ASN A 219 1.45 -30.89 -17.82
N LEU A 220 1.53 -29.95 -16.86
CA LEU A 220 0.35 -29.48 -16.11
C LEU A 220 -0.64 -28.72 -17.02
N LEU A 221 -0.12 -27.90 -17.93
CA LEU A 221 -0.96 -27.18 -18.90
C LEU A 221 -1.61 -28.14 -19.90
N GLU A 222 -0.86 -29.13 -20.40
CA GLU A 222 -1.38 -30.14 -21.31
C GLU A 222 -2.54 -30.93 -20.67
N ASN A 223 -2.42 -31.29 -19.39
CA ASN A 223 -3.46 -32.02 -18.67
C ASN A 223 -4.73 -31.20 -18.40
N HIS A 224 -4.64 -29.88 -18.23
CA HIS A 224 -5.78 -29.04 -17.84
C HIS A 224 -6.41 -28.24 -18.98
N ILE A 225 -5.63 -27.86 -19.99
CA ILE A 225 -6.06 -26.98 -21.08
C ILE A 225 -5.55 -27.47 -22.46
N GLY A 226 -5.14 -28.74 -22.57
CA GLY A 226 -4.56 -29.33 -23.79
C GLY A 226 -5.37 -29.11 -25.07
N SER A 227 -6.70 -29.05 -24.99
CA SER A 227 -7.57 -28.79 -26.14
C SER A 227 -7.47 -27.37 -26.71
N VAL A 228 -6.90 -26.42 -25.95
CA VAL A 228 -6.76 -24.99 -26.32
C VAL A 228 -5.34 -24.66 -26.81
N ILE A 229 -4.38 -25.57 -26.63
CA ILE A 229 -2.97 -25.35 -26.99
C ILE A 229 -2.79 -25.55 -28.50
N MET A 230 -3.17 -24.54 -29.29
CA MET A 230 -2.93 -24.52 -30.75
C MET A 230 -1.61 -23.86 -31.13
N SER A 231 -0.85 -23.35 -30.15
CA SER A 231 0.24 -22.41 -30.42
C SER A 231 1.38 -22.48 -29.38
N ARG A 232 2.51 -21.80 -29.65
CA ARG A 232 3.71 -21.90 -28.83
C ARG A 232 3.48 -21.24 -27.47
N ILE A 233 3.60 -22.04 -26.41
CA ILE A 233 3.45 -21.57 -25.03
C ILE A 233 4.73 -20.87 -24.56
N VAL A 234 4.56 -19.68 -23.98
CA VAL A 234 5.64 -18.91 -23.36
C VAL A 234 5.25 -18.46 -21.95
N GLU A 235 6.21 -18.49 -21.04
CA GLU A 235 6.03 -17.98 -19.69
C GLU A 235 6.44 -16.51 -19.62
N HIS A 236 5.67 -15.72 -18.87
CA HIS A 236 5.96 -14.33 -18.60
C HIS A 236 6.08 -14.08 -17.10
N ASN A 237 6.89 -13.10 -16.75
CA ASN A 237 7.01 -12.67 -15.36
C ASN A 237 5.90 -11.72 -14.93
N LYS A 238 5.29 -11.00 -15.89
CA LYS A 238 4.31 -9.96 -15.60
C LYS A 238 3.22 -9.91 -16.66
N VAL A 239 2.02 -9.54 -16.24
CA VAL A 239 0.90 -9.27 -17.13
C VAL A 239 0.17 -8.01 -16.67
N SER A 240 -0.15 -7.13 -17.60
CA SER A 240 -1.08 -6.03 -17.36
C SER A 240 -2.48 -6.52 -17.69
N VAL A 241 -3.41 -6.42 -16.75
CA VAL A 241 -4.83 -6.69 -16.98
C VAL A 241 -5.58 -5.41 -16.66
N SER A 242 -6.18 -4.79 -17.67
CA SER A 242 -6.74 -3.44 -17.57
C SER A 242 -5.71 -2.45 -16.99
N ARG A 243 -6.00 -1.82 -15.84
CA ARG A 243 -5.12 -0.87 -15.14
C ARG A 243 -4.12 -1.51 -14.17
N TYR A 244 -4.18 -2.82 -13.97
CA TYR A 244 -3.40 -3.53 -12.94
C TYR A 244 -2.26 -4.31 -13.57
N VAL A 245 -1.09 -4.34 -12.91
CA VAL A 245 0.05 -5.16 -13.31
C VAL A 245 0.25 -6.27 -12.27
N PHE A 246 0.08 -7.51 -12.71
CA PHE A 246 0.30 -8.71 -11.93
C PHE A 246 1.66 -9.30 -12.21
N HIS A 247 2.20 -9.98 -11.21
CA HIS A 247 3.53 -10.57 -11.22
C HIS A 247 3.44 -12.06 -10.89
N SER A 248 4.26 -12.88 -11.54
CA SER A 248 4.44 -14.27 -11.14
C SER A 248 5.15 -14.33 -9.79
N LYS A 249 4.89 -15.39 -9.00
CA LYS A 249 5.59 -15.66 -7.74
C LYS A 249 7.12 -15.65 -7.92
N HIS A 250 7.58 -16.08 -9.09
CA HIS A 250 8.99 -16.19 -9.48
C HIS A 250 9.65 -14.85 -9.86
N SER A 251 8.89 -13.76 -9.95
CA SER A 251 9.44 -12.45 -10.27
C SER A 251 10.35 -11.90 -9.16
N LYS A 252 11.45 -11.25 -9.55
CA LYS A 252 12.25 -10.42 -8.64
C LYS A 252 11.38 -9.27 -8.11
N ARG A 253 11.58 -8.91 -6.83
CA ARG A 253 10.84 -7.84 -6.15
C ARG A 253 10.97 -6.52 -6.95
N PRO A 254 9.86 -5.91 -7.38
CA PRO A 254 9.84 -4.62 -8.08
C PRO A 254 10.27 -3.46 -7.19
N ASN A 255 10.58 -2.31 -7.79
CA ASN A 255 10.94 -1.08 -7.07
C ASN A 255 9.74 -0.21 -6.64
N LYS A 256 8.53 -0.46 -7.17
CA LYS A 256 7.34 0.40 -6.93
C LYS A 256 6.08 -0.36 -6.48
N THR A 257 5.68 -1.40 -7.21
CA THR A 257 4.53 -2.25 -6.84
C THR A 257 4.78 -3.68 -7.30
N ASP A 258 4.46 -4.66 -6.46
CA ASP A 258 4.39 -6.09 -6.79
C ASP A 258 2.94 -6.53 -6.58
N CYS A 259 2.44 -7.48 -7.37
CA CYS A 259 1.12 -8.05 -7.14
C CYS A 259 1.11 -9.49 -7.60
N THR A 260 1.53 -10.38 -6.71
CA THR A 260 1.48 -11.83 -6.92
C THR A 260 0.17 -12.45 -6.46
N THR A 261 -0.82 -11.64 -6.06
CA THR A 261 -2.12 -12.09 -5.56
C THR A 261 -3.26 -11.43 -6.32
N ALA A 262 -4.38 -12.12 -6.43
CA ALA A 262 -5.61 -11.60 -7.04
C ALA A 262 -6.82 -12.07 -6.23
N ILE A 263 -7.89 -11.27 -6.24
CA ILE A 263 -9.19 -11.67 -5.69
C ILE A 263 -10.09 -12.01 -6.87
N LEU A 264 -10.60 -13.24 -6.90
CA LEU A 264 -11.53 -13.70 -7.93
C LEU A 264 -12.92 -13.10 -7.69
N THR A 265 -13.79 -13.14 -8.70
CA THR A 265 -15.21 -12.75 -8.55
C THR A 265 -15.96 -13.61 -7.53
N SER A 266 -15.45 -14.81 -7.22
CA SER A 266 -15.92 -15.68 -6.12
C SER A 266 -15.57 -15.15 -4.72
N GLY A 267 -14.73 -14.12 -4.60
CA GLY A 267 -14.21 -13.61 -3.32
C GLY A 267 -12.96 -14.35 -2.81
N GLU A 268 -12.51 -15.39 -3.49
CA GLU A 268 -11.31 -16.14 -3.12
C GLU A 268 -10.03 -15.37 -3.45
N CYS A 269 -9.06 -15.40 -2.53
CA CYS A 269 -7.74 -14.82 -2.74
C CYS A 269 -6.78 -15.90 -3.26
N VAL A 270 -6.22 -15.68 -4.45
CA VAL A 270 -5.31 -16.61 -5.12
C VAL A 270 -3.92 -16.02 -5.25
N ILE A 271 -2.89 -16.89 -5.25
CA ILE A 271 -1.50 -16.52 -5.54
C ILE A 271 -1.19 -16.90 -6.99
N ILE A 272 -0.68 -15.95 -7.75
CA ILE A 272 -0.28 -16.12 -9.15
C ILE A 272 1.08 -16.83 -9.17
N GLY A 273 1.07 -18.13 -9.39
CA GLY A 273 2.28 -18.94 -9.57
C GLY A 273 2.97 -18.61 -10.88
N HIS A 274 2.29 -18.89 -11.99
CA HIS A 274 2.79 -18.75 -13.36
C HIS A 274 1.86 -17.89 -14.20
N ILE A 275 2.44 -17.12 -15.11
CA ILE A 275 1.69 -16.34 -16.10
C ILE A 275 2.11 -16.86 -17.47
N VAL A 276 1.15 -17.39 -18.22
CA VAL A 276 1.41 -18.10 -19.47
C VAL A 276 0.70 -17.38 -20.61
N GLY A 277 1.41 -17.18 -21.72
CA GLY A 277 0.89 -16.59 -22.94
C GLY A 277 0.93 -17.59 -24.09
N PHE A 278 -0.03 -17.48 -24.98
CA PHE A 278 -0.10 -18.23 -26.23
C PHE A 278 0.38 -17.31 -27.35
N LYS A 279 1.47 -17.66 -28.03
CA LYS A 279 1.89 -16.93 -29.24
C LYS A 279 1.24 -17.58 -30.45
N ASP A 280 0.35 -16.87 -31.12
CA ASP A 280 -0.13 -17.26 -32.45
C ASP A 280 1.04 -17.49 -33.40
N ILE A 281 0.88 -18.48 -34.28
CA ILE A 281 1.88 -18.89 -35.28
C ILE A 281 1.89 -17.89 -36.46
N THR A 282 0.95 -16.95 -36.51
CA THR A 282 0.88 -15.88 -37.49
C THR A 282 1.36 -14.58 -36.86
N GLY A 283 2.47 -14.05 -37.39
CA GLY A 283 3.29 -12.95 -36.85
C GLY A 283 2.56 -11.66 -36.50
#